data_AF-A0A935DY19-F1
#
_entry.id   AF-A0A935DY19-F1
#
_cell.length_a   1.000
_cell.length_b   1.000
_cell.length_c   1.000
_cell.angle_alpha   90.00
_cell.angle_beta   90.00
_cell.angle_gamma   90.00
#
_symmetry.space_group_name_H-M   'P 1'
#
loop_
_entity.id
_entity.type
_entity.pdbx_description
1 polymer ?
#
loop_
_entity_poly.entity_id
_entity_poly.type
_entity_poly.pdbx_seq_one_letter_code
_entity_poly.pdbx_strand_id
1 'polypeptide(L)'
;MKIGMTPKRMLTLGGVWYLVEGVAGFFSGSGFDFMRFGFSVFCLSLGGLFLFARNENISKLRAAVFAVGFLASLGVSLSAYYAQWSGRFMPNALGYIVPTVWLVMAFGFLAVGLGGASTRVRSLN
;
A
#
# COMPACT_ATOMS: atom_id res chain seq x y z
N MET A 1 -24.77 13.73 -25.41
CA MET A 1 -23.37 13.83 -24.93
C MET A 1 -23.14 12.71 -23.93
N LYS A 2 -22.55 11.57 -24.33
CA LYS A 2 -22.23 10.49 -23.38
C LYS A 2 -21.06 10.99 -22.54
N ILE A 3 -21.31 11.39 -21.29
CA ILE A 3 -20.26 11.52 -20.27
C ILE A 3 -19.84 10.08 -19.90
N GLY A 4 -19.23 9.38 -20.85
CA GLY A 4 -18.69 8.05 -20.63
C GLY A 4 -17.40 8.20 -19.85
N MET A 5 -17.45 8.01 -18.54
CA MET A 5 -16.24 7.99 -17.72
C MET A 5 -15.37 6.81 -18.19
N THR A 6 -14.23 7.11 -18.81
CA THR A 6 -13.32 6.05 -19.27
C THR A 6 -12.62 5.44 -18.05
N PRO A 7 -12.26 4.14 -18.08
CA PRO A 7 -11.57 3.49 -16.96
C PRO A 7 -10.31 4.26 -16.52
N LYS A 8 -9.55 4.81 -17.47
CA LYS A 8 -8.37 5.65 -17.20
C LYS A 8 -8.70 6.92 -16.40
N ARG A 9 -9.83 7.57 -16.69
CA ARG A 9 -10.28 8.75 -15.94
C ARG A 9 -10.73 8.38 -14.53
N MET A 10 -11.44 7.26 -14.36
CA MET A 10 -11.80 6.76 -13.02
C MET A 10 -10.58 6.43 -12.18
N LEU A 11 -9.61 5.70 -12.75
CA LEU A 11 -8.37 5.36 -12.04
C LEU A 11 -7.54 6.61 -11.69
N THR A 12 -7.59 7.65 -12.54
CA THR A 12 -6.92 8.93 -12.21
C THR A 12 -7.62 9.64 -11.06
N LEU A 13 -8.95 9.77 -11.08
CA LEU A 13 -9.71 10.43 -10.03
C LEU A 13 -9.59 9.69 -8.70
N GLY A 14 -9.78 8.37 -8.70
CA GLY A 14 -9.59 7.55 -7.51
C GLY A 14 -8.15 7.61 -7.02
N GLY A 15 -7.17 7.58 -7.92
CA GLY A 15 -5.76 7.67 -7.57
C GLY A 15 -5.42 8.96 -6.82
N VAL A 16 -5.84 10.11 -7.37
CA VAL A 16 -5.64 11.42 -6.73
C VAL A 16 -6.41 11.52 -5.42
N TRP A 17 -7.66 11.06 -5.37
CA TRP A 17 -8.47 11.05 -4.16
C TRP A 17 -7.77 10.30 -3.01
N TYR A 18 -7.32 9.07 -3.27
CA TYR A 18 -6.64 8.26 -2.26
C TYR A 18 -5.28 8.83 -1.85
N LEU A 19 -4.57 9.51 -2.73
CA LEU A 19 -3.36 10.24 -2.34
C LEU A 19 -3.68 11.40 -1.39
N VAL A 20 -4.71 12.19 -1.69
CA VAL A 20 -5.12 13.31 -0.83
C VAL A 20 -5.58 12.80 0.53
N GLU A 21 -6.41 11.75 0.57
CA GLU A 21 -6.84 11.10 1.82
C GLU A 21 -5.66 10.56 2.63
N GLY A 22 -4.70 9.90 1.96
CA GLY A 22 -3.50 9.38 2.61
C GLY A 22 -2.65 10.49 3.22
N VAL A 23 -2.42 11.58 2.50
CA VAL A 23 -1.70 12.76 3.04
C VAL A 23 -2.49 13.38 4.20
N ALA A 24 -3.78 13.61 4.03
CA ALA A 24 -4.63 14.20 5.06
C ALA A 24 -4.61 13.39 6.36
N GLY A 25 -4.66 12.05 6.27
CA GLY A 25 -4.60 11.17 7.43
C GLY A 25 -3.31 11.29 8.26
N PHE A 26 -2.16 11.63 7.65
CA PHE A 26 -0.95 11.89 8.42
C PHE A 26 -1.03 13.20 9.22
N PHE A 27 -1.61 14.24 8.64
CA PHE A 27 -1.61 15.61 9.19
C PHE A 27 -2.87 15.99 9.98
N SER A 28 -3.95 15.18 9.94
CA SER A 28 -5.27 15.54 10.49
C SER A 28 -5.43 15.39 12.00
N GLY A 29 -4.41 14.96 12.76
CA GLY A 29 -4.56 14.90 14.21
C GLY A 29 -3.26 14.94 15.00
N SER A 30 -3.39 15.17 16.30
CA SER A 30 -2.28 15.30 17.25
C SER A 30 -1.81 13.94 17.77
N GLY A 31 -0.49 13.74 17.87
CA GLY A 31 0.09 12.52 18.42
C GLY A 31 0.13 11.33 17.45
N PHE A 32 0.55 10.17 17.94
CA PHE A 32 0.61 8.94 17.15
C PHE A 32 -0.68 8.13 17.33
N ASP A 33 -1.32 7.79 16.22
CA ASP A 33 -2.47 6.88 16.15
C ASP A 33 -2.16 5.84 15.07
N PHE A 34 -1.91 4.61 15.49
CA PHE A 34 -1.55 3.53 14.58
C PHE A 34 -2.61 3.27 13.51
N MET A 35 -3.90 3.31 13.85
CA MET A 35 -4.97 3.04 12.89
C MET A 35 -5.04 4.14 11.84
N ARG A 36 -4.88 5.40 12.27
CA ARG A 36 -4.83 6.55 11.35
C ARG A 36 -3.62 6.50 10.42
N PHE A 37 -2.43 6.26 10.97
CA PHE A 37 -1.20 6.17 10.18
C PHE A 37 -1.24 4.96 9.23
N GLY A 38 -1.76 3.82 9.69
CA GLY A 38 -1.93 2.62 8.87
C GLY A 38 -2.92 2.84 7.71
N PHE A 39 -4.08 3.45 7.98
CA PHE A 39 -5.04 3.83 6.95
C PHE A 39 -4.41 4.82 5.94
N SER A 40 -3.62 5.77 6.42
CA SER A 40 -2.92 6.75 5.57
C SER A 40 -1.96 6.08 4.59
N VAL A 41 -1.13 5.14 5.06
CA VAL A 41 -0.23 4.35 4.21
C VAL A 41 -1.01 3.53 3.18
N PHE A 42 -2.12 2.91 3.62
CA PHE A 42 -2.98 2.14 2.73
C PHE A 42 -3.55 3.01 1.60
N CYS A 43 -4.08 4.19 1.94
CA CYS A 43 -4.59 5.16 0.97
C CYS A 43 -3.50 5.64 0.00
N LEU A 44 -2.31 6.00 0.48
CA LEU A 44 -1.20 6.39 -0.40
C LEU A 44 -0.82 5.27 -1.39
N SER A 45 -0.79 4.04 -0.88
CA SER A 45 -0.45 2.85 -1.67
C SER A 45 -1.51 2.58 -2.73
N LEU A 46 -2.80 2.63 -2.38
CA LEU A 46 -3.90 2.45 -3.31
C LEU A 46 -3.96 3.57 -4.36
N GLY A 47 -3.69 4.81 -3.95
CA GLY A 47 -3.55 5.96 -4.84
C GLY A 47 -2.46 5.73 -5.88
N GLY A 48 -1.28 5.28 -5.45
CA GLY A 48 -0.20 4.87 -6.32
C GLY A 48 -0.61 3.75 -7.29
N LEU A 49 -1.24 2.69 -6.79
CA LEU A 49 -1.70 1.57 -7.63
C LEU A 49 -2.61 2.04 -8.75
N PHE A 50 -3.62 2.87 -8.46
CA PHE A 50 -4.53 3.35 -9.48
C PHE A 50 -3.83 4.23 -10.52
N LEU A 51 -2.89 5.06 -10.10
CA LEU A 51 -2.12 5.90 -11.01
C LEU A 51 -1.13 5.11 -11.87
N PHE A 52 -0.60 3.98 -11.38
CA PHE A 52 0.22 3.05 -12.18
C PHE A 52 -0.66 2.22 -13.12
N ALA A 53 -1.73 1.62 -12.60
CA ALA A 53 -2.66 0.76 -13.33
C ALA A 53 -3.30 1.46 -14.54
N ARG A 54 -3.52 2.78 -14.48
CA ARG A 54 -4.21 3.52 -15.55
C ARG A 54 -3.50 3.54 -16.91
N ASN A 55 -2.19 3.27 -16.94
CA ASN A 55 -1.36 3.32 -18.14
C ASN A 55 -0.68 1.98 -18.46
N GLU A 56 -0.82 0.98 -17.58
CA GLU A 56 -0.13 -0.28 -17.72
C GLU A 56 -0.97 -1.33 -18.46
N ASN A 57 -0.29 -2.24 -19.14
CA ASN A 57 -0.93 -3.40 -19.75
C ASN A 57 -1.42 -4.37 -18.66
N ILE A 58 -2.53 -5.06 -18.92
CA ILE A 58 -3.12 -6.05 -18.00
C ILE A 58 -2.08 -7.09 -17.54
N SER A 59 -1.13 -7.44 -18.41
CA SER A 59 -0.04 -8.39 -18.14
C SER A 59 1.01 -7.93 -17.11
N LYS A 60 1.07 -6.62 -16.82
CA LYS A 60 1.95 -5.99 -15.82
C LYS A 60 1.21 -5.57 -14.55
N LEU A 61 -0.13 -5.50 -14.60
CA LEU A 61 -0.98 -5.13 -13.47
C LEU A 61 -0.73 -6.02 -12.23
N ARG A 62 -0.54 -7.33 -12.46
CA ARG A 62 -0.25 -8.29 -11.39
C ARG A 62 1.03 -7.93 -10.61
N ALA A 63 2.09 -7.51 -11.31
CA ALA A 63 3.34 -7.09 -10.66
C ALA A 63 3.14 -5.80 -9.86
N ALA A 64 2.39 -4.84 -10.40
CA ALA A 64 2.03 -3.62 -9.69
C ALA A 64 1.23 -3.90 -8.41
N VAL A 65 0.28 -4.84 -8.46
CA VAL A 65 -0.50 -5.25 -7.28
C VAL A 65 0.40 -5.84 -6.19
N PHE A 66 1.34 -6.74 -6.54
CA PHE A 66 2.27 -7.30 -5.54
C PHE A 66 3.21 -6.24 -4.98
N ALA A 67 3.77 -5.37 -5.82
CA ALA A 67 4.66 -4.31 -5.39
C ALA A 67 3.95 -3.32 -4.45
N VAL A 68 2.74 -2.89 -4.80
CA VAL A 68 1.96 -2.00 -3.96
C VAL A 68 1.49 -2.70 -2.68
N GLY A 69 1.04 -3.95 -2.77
CA GLY A 69 0.64 -4.74 -1.59
C GLY A 69 1.80 -4.88 -0.59
N PHE A 70 3.02 -5.10 -1.10
CA PHE A 70 4.24 -5.09 -0.29
C PHE A 70 4.47 -3.73 0.38
N LEU A 71 4.48 -2.64 -0.39
CA LEU A 71 4.72 -1.29 0.14
C LEU A 71 3.68 -0.86 1.16
N ALA A 72 2.40 -1.15 0.90
CA ALA A 72 1.30 -0.86 1.81
C ALA A 72 1.50 -1.59 3.14
N SER A 73 1.70 -2.91 3.08
CA SER A 73 1.81 -3.76 4.26
C SER A 73 3.07 -3.44 5.07
N LEU A 74 4.18 -3.20 4.37
CA LEU A 74 5.45 -2.83 5.00
C LEU A 74 5.35 -1.46 5.67
N GLY A 75 4.78 -0.46 4.98
CA GLY A 75 4.66 0.90 5.52
C GLY A 75 3.75 0.96 6.75
N VAL A 76 2.63 0.22 6.76
CA VAL A 76 1.75 0.10 7.93
C VAL A 76 2.54 -0.47 9.10
N SER A 77 3.23 -1.59 8.89
CA SER A 77 4.02 -2.24 9.92
C SER A 77 5.13 -1.35 10.48
N LEU A 78 5.92 -0.73 9.58
CA LEU A 78 7.02 0.17 9.95
C LEU A 78 6.54 1.39 10.73
N SER A 79 5.33 1.89 10.47
CA SER A 79 4.78 3.03 11.22
C SER A 79 4.68 2.73 12.73
N ALA A 80 4.31 1.50 13.10
CA ALA A 80 4.23 1.08 14.50
C ALA A 80 5.60 0.91 15.14
N TYR A 81 6.55 0.27 14.43
CA TYR A 81 7.89 0.05 14.97
C TYR A 81 8.70 1.33 15.06
N TYR A 82 8.51 2.26 14.12
CA TYR A 82 9.09 3.61 14.22
C TYR A 82 8.49 4.41 15.37
N ALA A 83 7.18 4.32 15.59
CA ALA A 83 6.54 4.93 16.75
C ALA A 83 7.09 4.39 18.06
N GLN A 84 7.25 3.06 18.17
CA GLN A 84 7.89 2.42 19.31
C GLN A 84 9.33 2.92 19.52
N TRP A 85 10.14 2.95 18.46
CA TRP A 85 11.52 3.44 18.52
C TRP A 85 11.62 4.92 18.94
N SER A 86 10.68 5.75 18.50
CA SER A 86 10.60 7.18 18.85
C SER A 86 9.95 7.46 20.21
N GLY A 87 9.68 6.43 21.02
CA GLY A 87 9.12 6.55 22.37
C GLY A 87 7.60 6.73 22.43
N ARG A 88 6.89 6.59 21.30
CA ARG A 88 5.44 6.63 21.19
C ARG A 88 4.86 5.22 21.20
N PHE A 89 4.92 4.59 22.38
CA PHE A 89 4.50 3.21 22.56
C PHE A 89 2.97 3.03 22.42
N MET A 90 2.56 1.87 21.93
CA MET A 90 1.19 1.40 22.09
C MET A 90 0.88 1.14 23.58
N PRO A 91 -0.41 1.20 24.00
CA PRO A 91 -0.79 1.03 25.40
C PRO A 91 -0.41 -0.33 26.01
N ASN A 92 -0.27 -1.37 25.19
CA ASN A 92 0.09 -2.71 25.62
C ASN A 92 0.80 -3.51 24.51
N ALA A 93 1.43 -4.61 24.89
CA ALA A 93 2.14 -5.51 23.96
C ALA A 93 1.22 -6.12 22.89
N LEU A 94 -0.05 -6.37 23.23
CA LEU A 94 -1.04 -6.93 22.30
C LEU A 94 -1.32 -5.99 21.11
N GLY A 95 -1.16 -4.67 21.29
CA GLY A 95 -1.27 -3.70 20.20
C GLY A 95 -0.33 -3.99 19.02
N TYR A 96 0.82 -4.62 19.28
CA TYR A 96 1.82 -4.92 18.25
C TYR A 96 1.52 -6.17 17.42
N ILE A 97 0.48 -6.93 17.77
CA ILE A 97 0.05 -8.10 16.97
C ILE A 97 -0.33 -7.64 15.55
N VAL A 98 -1.15 -6.59 15.43
CA VAL A 98 -1.62 -6.10 14.14
C VAL A 98 -0.46 -5.63 13.24
N PRO A 99 0.46 -4.74 13.67
CA PRO A 99 1.65 -4.39 12.90
C PRO A 99 2.51 -5.58 12.48
N THR A 100 2.61 -6.60 13.33
CA THR A 100 3.40 -7.81 13.04
C THR A 100 2.74 -8.66 11.96
N VAL A 101 1.41 -8.80 11.99
CA VAL A 101 0.65 -9.47 10.92
C VAL A 101 0.86 -8.74 9.59
N TRP A 102 0.83 -7.41 9.58
CA TRP A 102 1.12 -6.62 8.38
C TRP A 102 2.55 -6.84 7.86
N LEU A 103 3.53 -7.02 8.76
CA LEU A 103 4.90 -7.37 8.36
C LEU A 103 4.96 -8.71 7.64
N VAL A 104 4.30 -9.73 8.20
CA VAL A 104 4.22 -11.07 7.59
C VAL A 104 3.56 -10.99 6.20
N MET A 105 2.48 -10.23 6.08
CA MET A 105 1.81 -9.99 4.80
C MET A 105 2.74 -9.31 3.79
N ALA A 106 3.55 -8.34 4.21
CA ALA A 106 4.54 -7.69 3.34
C ALA A 106 5.51 -8.73 2.76
N PHE A 107 6.09 -9.59 3.60
CA PHE A 107 6.97 -10.66 3.13
C PHE A 107 6.25 -11.64 2.19
N GLY A 108 4.97 -11.93 2.42
CA GLY A 108 4.14 -12.72 1.51
C GLY A 108 4.02 -12.08 0.12
N PHE A 109 3.68 -10.79 0.04
CA PHE A 109 3.62 -10.04 -1.23
C PHE A 109 4.97 -10.02 -1.94
N LEU A 110 6.07 -9.82 -1.20
CA LEU A 110 7.42 -9.83 -1.75
C LEU A 110 7.79 -11.21 -2.33
N ALA A 111 7.61 -12.28 -1.56
CA ALA A 111 7.96 -13.63 -1.97
C ALA A 111 7.18 -14.07 -3.22
N VAL A 112 5.87 -13.84 -3.25
CA VAL A 112 5.03 -14.19 -4.41
C VAL A 112 5.35 -13.30 -5.62
N GLY A 113 5.60 -12.01 -5.39
CA GLY A 113 6.01 -11.08 -6.45
C GLY A 113 7.32 -11.50 -7.13
N LEU A 114 8.31 -11.91 -6.34
CA LEU A 114 9.61 -12.40 -6.84
C LEU A 114 9.49 -13.77 -7.54
N GLY A 115 8.70 -14.70 -6.99
CA GLY A 115 8.49 -16.02 -7.59
C GLY A 115 7.81 -16.00 -8.97
N GLY A 116 6.95 -15.00 -9.23
CA GLY A 116 6.37 -14.75 -10.55
C GLY A 116 7.36 -14.19 -11.58
N ALA A 117 8.43 -13.52 -11.13
CA ALA A 117 9.47 -13.00 -12.02
C ALA A 117 10.43 -14.11 -12.48
N SER A 118 10.85 -15.01 -11.57
CA SER A 118 11.79 -16.09 -11.88
C SER A 118 11.22 -17.13 -12.86
N THR A 119 9.93 -17.45 -12.76
CA THR A 119 9.24 -18.36 -13.69
C THR A 119 9.15 -17.79 -15.11
N ARG A 120 9.00 -16.47 -15.26
CA ARG A 120 8.97 -15.81 -16.58
C ARG A 120 10.35 -15.79 -17.26
N VAL A 121 11.44 -15.69 -16.49
CA VAL A 121 12.82 -15.78 -17.04
C VAL A 121 13.10 -17.20 -17.56
N ARG A 122 12.59 -18.23 -16.88
CA ARG A 122 12.82 -19.63 -17.25
C ARG A 122 12.07 -20.08 -18.51
N SER A 123 11.00 -19.39 -18.92
CA SER A 123 10.29 -19.72 -20.18
C SER A 123 10.82 -18.98 -21.40
N LEU A 124 11.81 -18.09 -21.23
CA LEU A 124 12.43 -17.31 -22.30
C LEU A 124 13.83 -17.83 -22.68
N ASN A 125 14.36 -18.78 -21.90
CA ASN A 125 15.57 -19.56 -22.19
C ASN A 125 15.19 -20.97 -22.62
#